data_AF-A0A0D1Z972-F1
#
_entry.id   AF-A0A0D1Z972-F1
#
_cell.length_a   1.000
_cell.length_b   1.000
_cell.length_c   1.000
_cell.angle_alpha   90.00
_cell.angle_beta   90.00
_cell.angle_gamma   90.00
#
_symmetry.space_group_name_H-M   'P 1'
#
loop_
_entity.id
_entity.type
_entity.pdbx_description
1 polymer ?
#
loop_
_entity_poly.entity_id
_entity_poly.type
_entity_poly.pdbx_seq_one_letter_code
_entity_poly.pdbx_strand_id
1 'polypeptide(L)'
;MPRPQDLATALLSTTEKSIIPLTAKQVSQGSKLFGAAVLDRATLGTVIASTNNERESPLLHGEINCIQQFFQLPREQRPETKDCVFFATHEPCSLCLSGITWSGFNEFYYMFTYEDSRDLFAIPYDIDILKSVYQVPSPGDTEETLAAKPLYNRKNKFFTARSLAELIDSVEDEGARTKLKGELERVKKMYDQLSATYQEGKKSGATTSSFFQ
;
A
#
# COMPACT_ATOMS: atom_id res chain seq x y z
N MET A 1 21.46 5.35 -2.23
CA MET A 1 20.20 4.68 -1.85
C MET A 1 20.33 4.25 -0.40
N PRO A 2 19.28 4.38 0.43
CA PRO A 2 19.30 3.92 1.82
C PRO A 2 19.61 2.42 1.89
N ARG A 3 20.25 1.97 2.98
CA ARG A 3 20.50 0.54 3.17
C ARG A 3 19.17 -0.19 3.34
N PRO A 4 19.00 -1.40 2.78
CA PRO A 4 17.74 -2.15 2.88
C PRO A 4 17.23 -2.31 4.32
N GLN A 5 18.13 -2.54 5.27
CA GLN A 5 17.81 -2.67 6.69
C GLN A 5 17.21 -1.39 7.29
N ASP A 6 17.81 -0.23 7.00
CA ASP A 6 17.34 1.05 7.53
C ASP A 6 15.98 1.39 6.95
N LEU A 7 15.81 1.16 5.64
CA LEU A 7 14.55 1.40 4.96
C LEU A 7 13.44 0.49 5.48
N ALA A 8 13.67 -0.82 5.61
CA ALA A 8 12.68 -1.74 6.16
C ALA A 8 12.27 -1.35 7.59
N THR A 9 13.25 -0.96 8.42
CA THR A 9 12.99 -0.46 9.78
C THR A 9 12.12 0.79 9.76
N ALA A 10 12.41 1.74 8.89
CA ALA A 10 11.65 2.98 8.76
C ALA A 10 10.21 2.73 8.28
N LEU A 11 10.01 1.83 7.31
CA LEU A 11 8.67 1.48 6.80
C LEU A 11 7.82 0.78 7.87
N LEU A 12 8.39 -0.15 8.63
CA LEU A 12 7.72 -0.80 9.76
C LEU A 12 7.37 0.22 10.86
N SER A 13 8.32 1.06 11.26
CA SER A 13 8.08 2.10 12.27
C SER A 13 7.03 3.12 11.81
N THR A 14 7.01 3.48 10.52
CA THR A 14 6.01 4.41 9.95
C THR A 14 4.63 3.78 9.94
N THR A 15 4.54 2.49 9.61
CA THR A 15 3.28 1.73 9.68
C THR A 15 2.71 1.79 11.09
N GLU A 16 3.51 1.44 12.09
CA GLU A 16 3.08 1.38 13.49
C GLU A 16 2.73 2.75 14.07
N LYS A 17 3.61 3.74 13.90
CA LYS A 17 3.50 5.02 14.61
C LYS A 17 2.66 6.06 13.89
N SER A 18 2.54 5.96 12.57
CA SER A 18 1.88 6.97 11.74
C SER A 18 0.63 6.44 11.05
N ILE A 19 0.71 5.28 10.39
CA ILE A 19 -0.41 4.79 9.57
C ILE A 19 -1.51 4.16 10.43
N ILE A 20 -1.17 3.20 11.29
CA ILE A 20 -2.15 2.45 12.11
C ILE A 20 -3.06 3.38 12.93
N PRO A 21 -2.58 4.43 13.63
CA PRO A 21 -3.47 5.32 14.38
C PRO A 21 -4.48 6.06 13.49
N LEU A 22 -4.06 6.50 12.29
CA LEU A 22 -4.94 7.14 11.32
C LEU A 22 -5.97 6.14 10.80
N THR A 23 -5.52 4.94 10.43
CA THR A 23 -6.37 3.87 9.92
C THR A 23 -7.40 3.43 10.96
N ALA A 24 -7.02 3.26 12.23
CA ALA A 24 -7.95 2.91 13.31
C ALA A 24 -9.11 3.92 13.43
N LYS A 25 -8.80 5.22 13.33
CA LYS A 25 -9.81 6.29 13.37
C LYS A 25 -10.77 6.24 12.18
N GLN A 26 -10.27 5.92 10.98
CA GLN A 26 -11.10 5.88 9.77
C GLN A 26 -11.90 4.57 9.67
N VAL A 27 -11.33 3.46 10.11
CA VAL A 27 -12.01 2.16 10.19
C VAL A 27 -13.18 2.21 11.16
N SER A 28 -13.03 2.86 12.32
CA SER A 28 -14.16 3.02 13.26
C SER A 28 -15.31 3.87 12.71
N GLN A 29 -15.08 4.56 11.59
CA GLN A 29 -16.09 5.32 10.86
C GLN A 29 -16.64 4.58 9.63
N GLY A 30 -16.14 3.38 9.33
CA GLY A 30 -16.59 2.53 8.23
C GLY A 30 -15.70 2.54 6.97
N SER A 31 -14.55 3.23 6.99
CA SER A 31 -13.59 3.21 5.88
C SER A 31 -12.74 1.92 5.89
N LYS A 32 -12.19 1.54 4.72
CA LYS A 32 -11.27 0.39 4.62
C LYS A 32 -9.94 0.63 5.35
N LEU A 33 -9.28 -0.45 5.73
CA LEU A 33 -8.03 -0.47 6.48
C LEU A 33 -6.75 -0.22 5.63
N PHE A 34 -6.85 0.50 4.52
CA PHE A 34 -5.72 0.75 3.61
C PHE A 34 -5.04 2.09 3.92
N GLY A 35 -3.71 2.11 3.97
CA GLY A 35 -2.94 3.31 4.27
C GLY A 35 -1.67 3.44 3.46
N ALA A 36 -1.08 4.63 3.48
CA ALA A 36 0.13 4.93 2.76
C ALA A 36 0.93 6.03 3.46
N ALA A 37 2.21 6.14 3.09
CA ALA A 37 3.09 7.19 3.56
C ALA A 37 4.10 7.59 2.47
N VAL A 38 4.62 8.80 2.59
CA VAL A 38 5.77 9.29 1.84
C VAL A 38 6.89 9.54 2.83
N LEU A 39 8.05 8.93 2.59
CA LEU A 39 9.25 9.14 3.38
C LEU A 39 10.28 9.92 2.55
N ASP A 40 11.01 10.81 3.22
CA ASP A 40 12.18 11.46 2.62
C ASP A 40 13.30 10.43 2.45
N ARG A 41 13.90 10.35 1.26
CA ARG A 41 14.85 9.28 0.91
C ARG A 41 16.18 9.38 1.66
N ALA A 42 16.61 10.60 1.98
CA ALA A 42 17.90 10.84 2.60
C ALA A 42 17.87 10.56 4.11
N THR A 43 16.78 10.95 4.76
CA THR A 43 16.60 10.88 6.21
C THR A 43 15.76 9.69 6.66
N LEU A 44 14.99 9.10 5.75
CA LEU A 44 13.95 8.10 6.05
C LEU A 44 12.87 8.60 7.02
N GLY A 45 12.78 9.91 7.21
CA GLY A 45 11.71 10.53 7.99
C GLY A 45 10.40 10.51 7.23
N THR A 46 9.31 10.21 7.94
CA THR A 46 7.95 10.32 7.40
C THR A 46 7.64 11.79 7.10
N VAL A 47 7.45 12.11 5.81
CA VAL A 47 7.00 13.43 5.36
C VAL A 47 5.51 13.55 5.60
N ILE A 48 4.75 12.54 5.17
CA ILE A 48 3.32 12.46 5.41
C ILE A 48 2.86 11.00 5.46
N ALA A 49 1.81 10.75 6.24
CA ALA A 49 1.09 9.49 6.27
C ALA A 49 -0.40 9.78 6.12
N SER A 50 -1.11 8.91 5.43
CA SER A 50 -2.55 9.00 5.23
C SER A 50 -3.18 7.61 5.18
N THR A 51 -4.51 7.58 5.20
CA THR A 51 -5.31 6.35 5.15
C THR A 51 -6.50 6.54 4.22
N ASN A 52 -7.14 5.44 3.85
CA ASN A 52 -8.37 5.45 3.07
C ASN A 52 -9.42 6.38 3.69
N ASN A 53 -10.05 7.17 2.84
CA ASN A 53 -11.12 8.09 3.20
C ASN A 53 -12.27 7.93 2.20
N GLU A 54 -12.66 6.68 1.95
CA GLU A 54 -13.64 6.35 0.91
C GLU A 54 -14.99 7.03 1.14
N ARG A 55 -15.31 7.34 2.40
CA ARG A 55 -16.53 8.04 2.82
C ARG A 55 -16.65 9.42 2.18
N GLU A 56 -15.54 10.14 2.02
CA GLU A 56 -15.51 11.42 1.33
C GLU A 56 -15.57 11.23 -0.20
N SER A 57 -14.84 10.25 -0.72
CA SER A 57 -14.93 9.85 -2.12
C SER A 57 -14.41 8.42 -2.30
N PRO A 58 -15.09 7.56 -3.08
CA PRO A 58 -14.67 6.17 -3.29
C PRO A 58 -13.28 6.04 -3.93
N LEU A 59 -12.75 7.13 -4.52
CA LEU A 59 -11.42 7.16 -5.12
C LEU A 59 -10.30 7.45 -4.11
N LEU A 60 -10.63 7.91 -2.90
CA LEU A 60 -9.67 8.24 -1.84
C LEU A 60 -9.17 6.97 -1.12
N HIS A 61 -8.54 6.09 -1.89
CA HIS A 61 -7.73 4.99 -1.39
C HIS A 61 -6.56 5.53 -0.55
N GLY A 62 -5.92 4.68 0.26
CA GLY A 62 -4.82 5.12 1.12
C GLY A 62 -3.72 5.85 0.34
N GLU A 63 -3.37 5.32 -0.83
CA GLU A 63 -2.36 5.83 -1.74
C GLU A 63 -2.79 7.15 -2.37
N ILE A 64 -3.99 7.20 -2.97
CA ILE A 64 -4.50 8.42 -3.62
C ILE A 64 -4.68 9.54 -2.60
N ASN A 65 -5.22 9.23 -1.43
CA ASN A 65 -5.37 10.22 -0.36
C ASN A 65 -3.99 10.70 0.11
N CYS A 66 -3.02 9.82 0.31
CA CYS A 66 -1.65 10.21 0.67
C CYS A 66 -1.00 11.11 -0.38
N ILE A 67 -1.18 10.81 -1.67
CA ILE A 67 -0.70 11.67 -2.77
C ILE A 67 -1.35 13.05 -2.69
N GLN A 68 -2.67 13.13 -2.54
CA GLN A 68 -3.36 14.43 -2.44
C GLN A 68 -2.87 15.25 -1.25
N GLN A 69 -2.77 14.63 -0.07
CA GLN A 69 -2.26 15.27 1.13
C GLN A 69 -0.81 15.74 0.96
N PHE A 70 0.05 14.94 0.31
CA PHE A 70 1.41 15.33 0.00
C PHE A 70 1.47 16.59 -0.89
N PHE A 71 0.62 16.67 -1.93
CA PHE A 71 0.59 17.85 -2.81
C PHE A 71 -0.13 19.07 -2.21
N GLN A 72 -0.83 18.92 -1.09
CA GLN A 72 -1.36 20.04 -0.31
C GLN A 72 -0.33 20.68 0.63
N LEU A 73 0.79 20.00 0.91
CA LEU A 73 1.88 20.59 1.68
C LEU A 73 2.42 21.86 1.00
N PRO A 74 2.80 22.90 1.78
CA PRO A 74 3.51 24.05 1.25
C PRO A 74 4.73 23.62 0.44
N ARG A 75 4.99 24.31 -0.68
CA ARG A 75 6.03 23.89 -1.63
C ARG A 75 7.41 23.78 -0.98
N GLU A 76 7.69 24.64 -0.02
CA GLU A 76 8.96 24.73 0.72
C GLU A 76 9.16 23.56 1.68
N GLN A 77 8.08 22.90 2.08
CA GLN A 77 8.08 21.72 2.98
C GLN A 77 7.90 20.41 2.21
N ARG A 78 7.70 20.48 0.88
CA ARG A 78 7.39 19.34 0.03
C ARG A 78 8.62 18.94 -0.79
N PRO A 79 9.33 17.84 -0.43
CA PRO A 79 10.44 17.33 -1.22
C PRO A 79 10.01 16.95 -2.64
N GLU A 80 10.98 16.87 -3.56
CA GLU A 80 10.70 16.33 -4.90
C GLU A 80 10.32 14.85 -4.80
N THR A 81 9.33 14.40 -5.57
CA THR A 81 8.81 13.03 -5.47
C THR A 81 9.85 11.95 -5.81
N LYS A 82 10.82 12.25 -6.69
CA LYS A 82 11.99 11.40 -6.97
C LYS A 82 12.94 11.23 -5.77
N ASP A 83 12.93 12.19 -4.86
CA ASP A 83 13.75 12.21 -3.64
C ASP A 83 12.96 11.65 -2.44
N CYS A 84 11.82 11.01 -2.71
CA CYS A 84 11.00 10.31 -1.73
C CYS A 84 10.97 8.80 -1.99
N VAL A 85 10.56 8.06 -0.97
CA VAL A 85 10.11 6.66 -1.07
C VAL A 85 8.61 6.64 -0.77
N PHE A 86 7.82 6.12 -1.69
CA PHE A 86 6.39 5.91 -1.46
C PHE A 86 6.16 4.56 -0.79
N PHE A 87 5.25 4.49 0.17
CA PHE A 87 4.91 3.27 0.88
C PHE A 87 3.40 3.10 0.93
N ALA A 88 2.92 1.90 0.60
CA ALA A 88 1.54 1.51 0.76
C ALA A 88 1.46 0.32 1.72
N THR A 89 0.42 0.24 2.54
CA THR A 89 0.27 -0.94 3.42
C THR A 89 -0.15 -2.16 2.61
N HIS A 90 -0.87 -1.98 1.51
CA HIS A 90 -1.33 -3.04 0.62
C HIS A 90 -0.80 -2.80 -0.80
N GLU A 91 -0.66 -3.87 -1.58
CA GLU A 91 -0.21 -3.79 -2.97
C GLU A 91 -1.18 -2.90 -3.78
N PRO A 92 -0.70 -1.80 -4.40
CA PRO A 92 -1.60 -0.80 -4.96
C PRO A 92 -2.43 -1.30 -6.14
N CYS A 93 -3.74 -1.03 -6.15
CA CYS A 93 -4.62 -1.37 -7.28
C CYS A 93 -4.33 -0.51 -8.53
N SER A 94 -4.98 -0.80 -9.66
CA SER A 94 -4.76 -0.10 -10.95
C SER A 94 -4.89 1.43 -10.89
N LEU A 95 -5.86 1.94 -10.13
CA LEU A 95 -6.02 3.38 -9.85
C LEU A 95 -4.78 3.94 -9.16
N CYS A 96 -4.33 3.27 -8.10
CA CYS A 96 -3.24 3.73 -7.25
C CYS A 96 -1.89 3.63 -7.95
N LEU A 97 -1.65 2.57 -8.74
CA LEU A 97 -0.48 2.44 -9.62
C LEU A 97 -0.38 3.61 -10.60
N SER A 98 -1.52 4.00 -11.19
CA SER A 98 -1.60 5.16 -12.08
C SER A 98 -1.36 6.46 -11.33
N GLY A 99 -1.96 6.62 -10.14
CA GLY A 99 -1.75 7.80 -9.28
C GLY A 99 -0.30 8.00 -8.87
N ILE A 100 0.38 6.93 -8.44
CA ILE A 100 1.82 6.91 -8.12
C ILE A 100 2.65 7.35 -9.33
N THR A 101 2.33 6.80 -10.51
CA THR A 101 3.02 7.13 -11.77
C THR A 101 2.88 8.62 -12.11
N TRP A 102 1.65 9.13 -12.13
CA TRP A 102 1.37 10.53 -12.50
C TRP A 102 1.91 11.55 -11.51
N SER A 103 2.07 11.17 -10.24
CA SER A 103 2.69 12.02 -9.20
C SER A 103 4.22 12.02 -9.25
N GLY A 104 4.84 11.15 -10.05
CA GLY A 104 6.28 11.15 -10.27
C GLY A 104 7.10 10.42 -9.20
N PHE A 105 6.46 9.66 -8.30
CA PHE A 105 7.20 8.74 -7.44
C PHE A 105 7.76 7.59 -8.28
N ASN A 106 9.07 7.39 -8.19
CA ASN A 106 9.81 6.43 -9.02
C ASN A 106 10.17 5.12 -8.29
N GLU A 107 9.83 5.02 -7.01
CA GLU A 107 10.05 3.83 -6.21
C GLU A 107 8.99 3.74 -5.12
N PHE A 108 8.40 2.56 -4.98
CA PHE A 108 7.48 2.31 -3.88
C PHE A 108 7.59 0.89 -3.31
N TYR A 109 7.19 0.77 -2.06
CA TYR A 109 7.11 -0.50 -1.35
C TYR A 109 5.71 -0.76 -0.84
N TYR A 110 5.36 -2.04 -0.69
CA TYR A 110 4.08 -2.45 -0.13
C TYR A 110 4.22 -3.62 0.85
N MET A 111 3.38 -3.67 1.89
CA MET A 111 3.52 -4.65 2.98
C MET A 111 2.68 -5.92 2.77
N PHE A 112 1.40 -5.78 2.45
CA PHE A 112 0.48 -6.88 2.14
C PHE A 112 0.36 -7.05 0.63
N THR A 113 0.38 -8.29 0.12
CA THR A 113 0.16 -8.56 -1.30
C THR A 113 -1.33 -8.57 -1.66
N TYR A 114 -1.65 -8.72 -2.95
CA TYR A 114 -3.03 -8.94 -3.36
C TYR A 114 -3.64 -10.21 -2.74
N GLU A 115 -2.86 -11.29 -2.61
CA GLU A 115 -3.29 -12.53 -1.98
C GLU A 115 -3.61 -12.32 -0.50
N ASP A 116 -2.74 -11.61 0.23
CA ASP A 116 -3.01 -11.21 1.61
C ASP A 116 -4.34 -10.42 1.69
N SER A 117 -4.57 -9.50 0.75
CA SER A 117 -5.76 -8.64 0.73
C SER A 117 -7.07 -9.41 0.51
N ARG A 118 -7.03 -10.36 -0.43
CA ARG A 118 -8.15 -11.26 -0.71
C ARG A 118 -8.42 -12.20 0.47
N ASP A 119 -7.38 -12.85 0.97
CA ASP A 119 -7.51 -13.99 1.89
C ASP A 119 -7.67 -13.55 3.35
N LEU A 120 -7.01 -12.47 3.78
CA LEU A 120 -7.04 -12.01 5.17
C LEU A 120 -8.10 -10.94 5.43
N PHE A 121 -8.41 -10.11 4.44
CA PHE A 121 -9.28 -8.94 4.63
C PHE A 121 -10.63 -9.04 3.89
N ALA A 122 -10.84 -10.07 3.08
CA ALA A 122 -12.05 -10.28 2.28
C ALA A 122 -12.39 -9.07 1.39
N ILE A 123 -11.37 -8.47 0.77
CA ILE A 123 -11.51 -7.36 -0.19
C ILE A 123 -10.95 -7.83 -1.53
N PRO A 124 -11.72 -8.62 -2.32
CA PRO A 124 -11.21 -9.24 -3.55
C PRO A 124 -11.19 -8.31 -4.76
N TYR A 125 -11.99 -7.23 -4.71
CA TYR A 125 -12.35 -6.43 -5.88
C TYR A 125 -11.16 -5.79 -6.61
N ASP A 126 -10.04 -5.56 -5.93
CA ASP A 126 -8.84 -5.01 -6.54
C ASP A 126 -8.26 -5.96 -7.61
N ILE A 127 -8.22 -7.26 -7.33
CA ILE A 127 -7.77 -8.29 -8.28
C ILE A 127 -8.79 -8.43 -9.41
N ASP A 128 -10.09 -8.44 -9.07
CA ASP A 128 -11.15 -8.64 -10.05
C ASP A 128 -11.20 -7.50 -11.07
N ILE A 129 -11.03 -6.24 -10.61
CA ILE A 129 -10.94 -5.08 -11.49
C ILE A 129 -9.66 -5.15 -12.34
N LEU A 130 -8.51 -5.48 -11.74
CA LEU A 130 -7.26 -5.62 -12.48
C LEU A 130 -7.39 -6.64 -13.62
N LYS A 131 -7.94 -7.82 -13.33
CA LYS A 131 -8.14 -8.87 -14.33
C LYS A 131 -9.18 -8.46 -15.36
N SER A 132 -10.37 -8.03 -14.92
CA SER A 132 -11.49 -7.74 -15.82
C SER A 132 -11.26 -6.55 -16.73
N VAL A 133 -10.53 -5.53 -16.27
CA VAL A 133 -10.30 -4.29 -17.02
C VAL A 133 -8.98 -4.31 -17.79
N TYR A 134 -7.91 -4.92 -17.25
CA TYR A 134 -6.55 -4.77 -17.79
C TYR A 134 -5.91 -6.06 -18.31
N GLN A 135 -6.41 -7.25 -17.97
CA GLN A 135 -5.88 -8.53 -18.47
C GLN A 135 -6.47 -8.87 -19.85
N VAL A 136 -6.26 -7.98 -20.82
CA VAL A 136 -6.80 -8.12 -22.18
C VAL A 136 -6.11 -9.29 -22.90
N PRO A 137 -6.87 -10.32 -23.36
CA PRO A 137 -6.29 -11.45 -24.08
C PRO A 137 -5.67 -11.02 -25.41
N SER A 138 -4.53 -11.61 -25.74
CA SER A 138 -3.87 -11.51 -27.05
C SER A 138 -4.18 -12.75 -27.89
N PRO A 139 -4.10 -12.65 -29.24
CA PRO A 139 -4.19 -13.83 -30.10
C PRO A 139 -3.18 -14.91 -29.66
N GLY A 140 -3.70 -16.10 -29.35
CA GLY A 140 -2.89 -17.25 -28.90
C GLY A 140 -2.81 -17.44 -27.39
N ASP A 141 -3.35 -16.52 -26.58
CA ASP A 141 -3.49 -16.77 -25.14
C ASP A 141 -4.53 -17.89 -24.88
N THR A 142 -4.15 -18.86 -24.06
CA THR A 142 -5.07 -19.77 -23.36
C THR A 142 -5.43 -19.20 -21.99
N GLU A 143 -6.49 -19.71 -21.36
CA GLU A 143 -6.86 -19.34 -19.98
C GLU A 143 -5.68 -19.48 -19.00
N GLU A 144 -4.90 -20.56 -19.13
CA GLU A 144 -3.71 -20.82 -18.31
C GLU A 144 -2.62 -19.76 -18.52
N THR A 145 -2.28 -19.48 -19.79
CA THR A 145 -1.25 -18.49 -20.10
C THR A 145 -1.68 -17.08 -19.71
N LEU A 146 -2.98 -16.76 -19.79
CA LEU A 146 -3.52 -15.49 -19.37
C LEU A 146 -3.42 -15.35 -17.85
N ALA A 147 -3.85 -16.37 -17.09
CA ALA A 147 -3.80 -16.39 -15.64
C ALA A 147 -2.38 -16.31 -15.07
N ALA A 148 -1.38 -16.82 -15.79
CA ALA A 148 0.03 -16.75 -15.41
C ALA A 148 0.67 -15.35 -15.60
N LYS A 149 0.02 -14.42 -16.32
CA LYS A 149 0.57 -13.08 -16.54
C LYS A 149 0.62 -12.30 -15.23
N PRO A 150 1.73 -11.57 -14.95
CA PRO A 150 1.75 -10.62 -13.84
C PRO A 150 0.65 -9.57 -13.99
N LEU A 151 0.01 -9.20 -12.88
CA LEU A 151 -1.08 -8.20 -12.89
C LEU A 151 -0.60 -6.80 -13.30
N TYR A 152 0.69 -6.50 -13.11
CA TYR A 152 1.35 -5.29 -13.60
C TYR A 152 2.86 -5.50 -13.66
N ASN A 153 3.57 -4.61 -14.38
CA ASN A 153 5.03 -4.63 -14.42
C ASN A 153 5.63 -3.88 -13.22
N ARG A 154 6.14 -4.62 -12.23
CA ARG A 154 6.80 -4.08 -11.02
C ARG A 154 8.04 -3.25 -11.32
N LYS A 155 8.71 -3.45 -12.46
CA LYS A 155 9.86 -2.64 -12.88
C LYS A 155 9.65 -2.14 -14.30
N ASN A 156 9.31 -0.86 -14.42
CA ASN A 156 9.03 -0.23 -15.70
C ASN A 156 9.79 1.12 -15.81
N LYS A 157 9.55 1.87 -16.88
CA LYS A 157 10.24 3.13 -17.15
C LYS A 157 9.88 4.28 -16.18
N PHE A 158 8.83 4.11 -15.38
CA PHE A 158 8.32 5.12 -14.46
C PHE A 158 8.67 4.81 -13.01
N PHE A 159 8.50 3.55 -12.58
CA PHE A 159 8.76 3.15 -11.20
C PHE A 159 9.36 1.76 -11.05
N THR A 160 9.93 1.53 -9.86
CA THR A 160 10.20 0.19 -9.30
C THR A 160 9.33 -0.05 -8.07
N ALA A 161 8.65 -1.20 -8.04
CA ALA A 161 7.82 -1.67 -6.95
C ALA A 161 8.46 -2.91 -6.31
N ARG A 162 8.40 -3.01 -4.98
CA ARG A 162 8.87 -4.20 -4.26
C ARG A 162 8.05 -4.44 -3.00
N SER A 163 7.78 -5.69 -2.64
CA SER A 163 7.20 -5.98 -1.34
C SER A 163 8.20 -5.69 -0.20
N LEU A 164 7.69 -5.38 0.99
CA LEU A 164 8.51 -5.21 2.18
C LEU A 164 9.22 -6.52 2.57
N ALA A 165 8.61 -7.67 2.29
CA ALA A 165 9.23 -8.98 2.48
C ALA A 165 10.47 -9.16 1.59
N GLU A 166 10.37 -8.88 0.28
CA GLU A 166 11.51 -8.93 -0.65
C GLU A 166 12.60 -7.90 -0.29
N LEU A 167 12.22 -6.73 0.26
CA LEU A 167 13.19 -5.76 0.78
C LEU A 167 13.96 -6.34 1.97
N ILE A 168 13.26 -6.94 2.93
CA ILE A 168 13.87 -7.59 4.10
C ILE A 168 14.77 -8.74 3.66
N ASP A 169 14.36 -9.55 2.70
CA ASP A 169 15.18 -10.66 2.18
C ASP A 169 16.49 -10.20 1.54
N SER A 170 16.56 -8.94 1.08
CA SER A 170 17.79 -8.33 0.54
C SER A 170 18.75 -7.78 1.60
N VAL A 171 18.44 -7.88 2.89
CA VAL A 171 19.32 -7.45 3.99
C VAL A 171 20.45 -8.46 4.18
N GLU A 172 21.70 -8.04 3.99
CA GLU A 172 22.88 -8.93 4.06
C GLU A 172 23.04 -9.59 5.44
N ASP A 173 22.91 -8.82 6.53
CA ASP A 173 23.06 -9.32 7.89
C ASP A 173 21.88 -10.25 8.29
N GLU A 174 22.18 -11.52 8.54
CA GLU A 174 21.18 -12.55 8.83
C GLU A 174 20.43 -12.30 10.14
N GLY A 175 21.10 -11.74 11.15
CA GLY A 175 20.50 -11.39 12.44
C GLY A 175 19.47 -10.28 12.30
N ALA A 176 19.81 -9.21 11.60
CA ALA A 176 18.94 -8.10 11.27
C ALA A 176 17.78 -8.55 10.38
N ARG A 177 18.03 -9.40 9.38
CA ARG A 177 16.99 -9.99 8.53
C ARG A 177 15.97 -10.78 9.36
N THR A 178 16.45 -11.65 10.25
CA THR A 178 15.59 -12.45 11.13
C THR A 178 14.76 -11.57 12.05
N LYS A 179 15.37 -10.55 12.66
CA LYS A 179 14.67 -9.56 13.50
C LYS A 179 13.59 -8.83 12.71
N LEU A 180 13.91 -8.35 11.51
CA LEU A 180 12.97 -7.62 10.65
C LEU A 180 11.79 -8.49 10.20
N LYS A 181 12.01 -9.79 9.93
CA LYS A 181 10.91 -10.73 9.68
C LYS A 181 9.98 -10.85 10.89
N GLY A 182 10.53 -10.95 12.09
CA GLY A 182 9.74 -10.95 13.33
C GLY A 182 8.94 -9.66 13.52
N GLU A 183 9.54 -8.51 13.24
CA GLU A 183 8.85 -7.21 13.29
C GLU A 183 7.77 -7.07 12.22
N LEU A 184 8.00 -7.57 11.00
CA LEU A 184 6.99 -7.60 9.94
C LEU A 184 5.76 -8.39 10.40
N GLU A 185 5.94 -9.59 10.94
CA GLU A 185 4.84 -10.40 11.45
C GLU A 185 4.12 -9.72 12.63
N ARG A 186 4.86 -9.08 13.53
CA ARG A 186 4.26 -8.33 14.64
C ARG A 186 3.41 -7.17 14.14
N VAL A 187 3.91 -6.37 13.19
CA VAL A 187 3.18 -5.24 12.62
C VAL A 187 1.98 -5.70 11.80
N LYS A 188 2.10 -6.79 11.03
CA LYS A 188 0.96 -7.40 10.31
C LYS A 188 -0.15 -7.80 11.28
N LYS A 189 0.17 -8.41 12.43
CA LYS A 189 -0.84 -8.78 13.45
C LYS A 189 -1.57 -7.58 14.07
N MET A 190 -1.01 -6.37 14.03
CA MET A 190 -1.74 -5.19 14.48
C MET A 190 -2.94 -4.87 13.56
N TYR A 191 -2.92 -5.32 12.31
CA TYR A 191 -4.06 -5.19 11.39
C TYR A 191 -5.20 -6.15 11.72
N ASP A 192 -4.99 -7.19 12.52
CA ASP A 192 -6.07 -8.12 12.92
C ASP A 192 -7.19 -7.39 13.67
N GLN A 193 -6.82 -6.47 14.57
CA GLN A 193 -7.78 -5.65 15.31
C GLN A 193 -8.52 -4.68 14.40
N LEU A 194 -7.81 -4.04 13.46
CA LEU A 194 -8.42 -3.15 12.46
C LEU A 194 -9.41 -3.91 11.58
N SER A 195 -9.02 -5.10 11.13
CA SER A 195 -9.88 -5.98 10.34
C SER A 195 -11.13 -6.38 11.13
N ALA A 196 -10.98 -6.81 12.39
CA ALA A 196 -12.11 -7.17 13.24
C ALA A 196 -13.11 -6.01 13.40
N THR A 197 -12.63 -4.80 13.69
CA THR A 197 -13.48 -3.60 13.78
C THR A 197 -14.17 -3.29 12.46
N TYR A 198 -13.47 -3.37 11.32
CA TYR A 198 -14.05 -3.14 10.00
C TYR A 198 -15.16 -4.14 9.68
N GLN A 199 -14.93 -5.44 9.92
CA GLN A 199 -15.89 -6.50 9.65
C GLN A 199 -17.13 -6.41 10.58
N GLU A 200 -16.94 -6.01 11.83
CA GLU A 200 -18.06 -5.72 12.75
C GLU A 200 -18.86 -4.49 12.29
N GLY A 201 -18.18 -3.45 11.81
CA GLY A 201 -18.80 -2.27 11.20
C GLY A 201 -19.69 -2.65 10.01
N LYS A 202 -19.20 -3.52 9.11
CA LYS A 202 -20.02 -4.05 8.00
C LYS A 202 -21.29 -4.76 8.49
N LYS A 203 -21.18 -5.60 9.52
CA LYS A 203 -22.33 -6.34 10.08
C LYS A 203 -23.36 -5.43 10.75
N SER A 204 -22.90 -4.34 11.38
CA SER A 204 -23.75 -3.36 12.07
C SER A 204 -24.33 -2.27 11.15
N GLY A 205 -24.06 -2.35 9.84
CA GLY A 205 -24.65 -1.46 8.83
C GLY A 205 -23.89 -0.14 8.65
N ALA A 206 -22.61 -0.07 9.01
CA ALA A 206 -21.78 1.09 8.71
C ALA A 206 -21.80 1.38 7.21
N THR A 207 -22.10 2.63 6.86
CA THR A 207 -22.23 3.04 5.45
C THR A 207 -20.84 3.20 4.83
N THR A 208 -20.47 2.27 3.95
CA THR A 208 -19.34 2.46 3.04
C THR A 208 -19.80 3.18 1.78
N SER A 209 -18.99 4.11 1.28
CA SER A 209 -19.19 4.74 -0.02
C SER A 209 -18.62 3.91 -1.18
N SER A 210 -18.04 2.73 -0.88
CA SER A 210 -17.63 1.75 -1.88
C SER A 210 -18.87 1.20 -2.59
N PHE A 211 -18.90 1.30 -3.92
CA PHE A 211 -19.95 0.70 -4.72
C PHE A 211 -19.92 -0.83 -4.65
N PHE A 212 -18.71 -1.41 -4.56
CA PHE A 212 -18.50 -2.84 -4.38
C PHE A 212 -18.50 -3.14 -2.87
N GLN A 213 -19.50 -3.90 -2.40
CA GLN A 213 -19.72 -4.22 -0.97
C GLN A 213 -19.34 -5.65 -0.63
#